data_AF-A0A0Q0AFD2-F1
#
_entry.id   AF-A0A0Q0AFD2-F1
#
_cell.length_a   1.000
_cell.length_b   1.000
_cell.length_c   1.000
_cell.angle_alpha   90.00
_cell.angle_beta   90.00
_cell.angle_gamma   90.00
#
_symmetry.space_group_name_H-M   'P 1'
#
loop_
_entity.id
_entity.type
_entity.pdbx_description
1 polymer ?
#
loop_
_entity_poly.entity_id
_entity_poly.type
_entity_poly.pdbx_seq_one_letter_code
_entity_poly.pdbx_strand_id
1 'polypeptide(L)'
;MRIGSHNVFIPSKEPDHSTSTRAAAASSSTNSVQNSSSPSPADLAAQEARPVQGVAAIANDKLKKTDLSPGDILILLDQPDNTCFTHKIIKTGQLLPSLSALRTNKGDPALVHSLIWSKTQKNPDKLEANGKGEPEIVQMRGGNQQSSLSGPVQKGLYKVYSPKDKNLGDWAAQIGQMWSADKKVPYSKLKCVLSVVRNSGFKSGGKAASEKYGAQAFENSPRIRGAFCSHFVLAAYQAAAKKIGIPISGALKVDAEATSVRTLEHYLKKDDQGFDFKGYLKIEPEDVLYQE
;
A
#
# COMPACT_ATOMS: atom_id res chain seq x y z
N MET A 1 5.56 41.74 54.27
CA MET A 1 4.37 40.98 54.71
C MET A 1 4.73 39.50 54.72
N ARG A 2 4.59 38.83 55.88
CA ARG A 2 4.56 37.36 56.05
C ARG A 2 3.42 36.78 55.18
N ILE A 3 3.35 35.52 54.77
CA ILE A 3 3.30 34.21 55.48
C ILE A 3 3.53 33.17 54.34
N GLY A 4 4.32 32.08 54.40
CA GLY A 4 4.44 31.02 55.40
C GLY A 4 3.80 29.73 54.84
N SER A 5 4.63 28.74 54.49
CA SER A 5 4.25 27.44 53.91
C SER A 5 3.53 26.53 54.91
N HIS A 6 2.57 25.71 54.44
CA HIS A 6 2.21 24.43 55.08
C HIS A 6 1.72 23.38 54.06
N ASN A 7 2.44 22.25 54.04
CA ASN A 7 2.00 20.93 53.58
C ASN A 7 1.08 20.29 54.63
N VAL A 8 -0.02 19.65 54.23
CA VAL A 8 -0.72 18.55 54.96
C VAL A 8 -1.52 17.75 53.89
N PHE A 9 -1.11 16.54 53.51
CA PHE A 9 -1.39 15.20 54.09
C PHE A 9 -2.73 14.56 53.64
N ILE A 10 -2.60 13.33 53.11
CA ILE A 10 -3.63 12.39 52.64
C ILE A 10 -4.23 11.63 53.84
N PRO A 11 -5.48 11.17 53.77
CA PRO A 11 -5.75 9.82 54.27
C PRO A 11 -6.50 8.92 53.28
N SER A 12 -5.92 7.73 53.10
CA SER A 12 -6.53 6.50 52.59
C SER A 12 -7.79 6.11 53.37
N LYS A 13 -8.74 5.44 52.71
CA LYS A 13 -9.60 4.40 53.31
C LYS A 13 -10.35 3.57 52.25
N GLU A 14 -9.79 2.40 51.94
CA GLU A 14 -10.50 1.11 51.90
C GLU A 14 -9.96 0.33 53.11
N PRO A 15 -10.71 -0.61 53.75
CA PRO A 15 -11.35 -1.75 53.09
C PRO A 15 -12.73 -2.14 53.68
N ASP A 16 -13.42 -3.11 53.07
CA ASP A 16 -13.77 -4.36 53.77
C ASP A 16 -14.50 -5.39 52.89
N HIS A 17 -13.98 -6.61 52.98
CA HIS A 17 -14.56 -7.87 52.53
C HIS A 17 -15.71 -8.32 53.46
N SER A 18 -16.74 -8.96 52.92
CA SER A 18 -17.26 -10.20 53.52
C SER A 18 -18.09 -11.04 52.53
N THR A 19 -17.55 -12.24 52.33
CA THR A 19 -18.13 -13.56 52.02
C THR A 19 -19.65 -13.78 52.07
N SER A 20 -20.17 -14.52 51.09
CA SER A 20 -21.13 -15.61 51.35
C SER A 20 -20.95 -16.76 50.34
N THR A 21 -21.01 -17.97 50.88
CA THR A 21 -20.68 -19.28 50.35
C THR A 21 -21.94 -20.12 50.07
N ARG A 22 -21.95 -20.89 48.97
CA ARG A 22 -22.47 -22.28 48.80
C ARG A 22 -22.48 -22.61 47.30
N ALA A 23 -21.75 -23.60 46.76
CA ALA A 23 -21.80 -25.07 46.95
C ALA A 23 -23.20 -25.64 46.66
N ALA A 24 -23.44 -26.68 45.85
CA ALA A 24 -22.60 -27.64 45.14
C ALA A 24 -23.49 -28.48 44.19
N ALA A 25 -22.83 -29.33 43.37
CA ALA A 25 -23.25 -30.68 42.93
C ALA A 25 -24.37 -30.78 41.87
N ALA A 26 -24.38 -31.72 40.92
CA ALA A 26 -23.47 -32.83 40.58
C ALA A 26 -23.92 -33.48 39.24
N SER A 27 -22.94 -34.10 38.55
CA SER A 27 -22.97 -35.38 37.79
C SER A 27 -23.97 -35.57 36.63
N SER A 28 -23.61 -36.12 35.46
CA SER A 28 -22.99 -37.44 35.23
C SER A 28 -22.77 -37.63 33.70
N SER A 29 -21.53 -37.90 33.26
CA SER A 29 -21.00 -39.15 32.68
C SER A 29 -21.68 -39.73 31.42
N THR A 30 -20.90 -39.92 30.34
CA THR A 30 -20.60 -41.24 29.74
C THR A 30 -19.39 -41.16 28.80
N ASN A 31 -18.49 -42.12 28.95
CA ASN A 31 -17.36 -42.42 28.07
C ASN A 31 -17.83 -43.15 26.80
N SER A 32 -17.13 -42.98 25.68
CA SER A 32 -16.75 -44.11 24.83
C SER A 32 -15.46 -43.79 24.06
N VAL A 33 -14.60 -44.81 24.02
CA VAL A 33 -13.23 -44.87 23.50
C VAL A 33 -13.25 -45.57 22.14
N GLN A 34 -12.18 -45.38 21.35
CA GLN A 34 -11.78 -45.97 20.05
C GLN A 34 -12.37 -45.29 18.81
N ASN A 35 -11.62 -44.92 17.77
CA ASN A 35 -10.43 -45.57 17.22
C ASN A 35 -9.45 -44.55 16.62
N SER A 36 -8.17 -44.68 17.00
CA SER A 36 -7.02 -44.08 16.33
C SER A 36 -6.75 -44.84 15.02
N SER A 37 -6.87 -44.16 13.89
CA SER A 37 -6.28 -44.57 12.63
C SER A 37 -5.35 -43.46 12.15
N SER A 38 -4.04 -43.73 12.22
CA SER A 38 -3.02 -42.93 11.57
C SER A 38 -3.27 -42.94 10.06
N PRO A 39 -3.19 -41.81 9.34
CA PRO A 39 -3.35 -41.80 7.89
C PRO A 39 -2.22 -42.61 7.25
N SER A 40 -2.57 -43.47 6.29
CA SER A 40 -1.61 -44.28 5.55
C SER A 40 -0.78 -43.37 4.62
N PRO A 41 0.49 -43.69 4.29
CA PRO A 41 1.34 -42.87 3.42
C PRO A 41 0.75 -42.62 2.02
N ALA A 42 -0.25 -43.40 1.61
CA ALA A 42 -1.01 -43.22 0.37
C ALA A 42 -2.07 -42.09 0.44
N ASP A 43 -2.55 -41.72 1.63
CA ASP A 43 -3.51 -40.62 1.82
C ASP A 43 -2.85 -39.23 1.84
N LEU A 44 -1.52 -39.19 2.01
CA LEU A 44 -0.70 -37.97 1.91
C LEU A 44 -0.31 -37.65 0.45
N ALA A 45 -0.26 -38.64 -0.44
CA ALA A 45 0.07 -38.44 -1.85
C ALA A 45 -1.13 -37.99 -2.71
N ALA A 46 -2.37 -38.19 -2.24
CA ALA A 46 -3.58 -37.80 -2.96
C ALA A 46 -4.10 -36.38 -2.59
N GLN A 47 -3.40 -35.66 -1.69
CA GLN A 47 -3.73 -34.28 -1.29
C GLN A 47 -2.84 -33.19 -1.90
N GLU A 48 -1.88 -33.54 -2.78
CA GLU A 48 -1.01 -32.57 -3.45
C GLU A 48 -1.52 -32.05 -4.81
N ALA A 49 -2.78 -32.32 -5.16
CA ALA A 49 -3.40 -31.79 -6.38
C ALA A 49 -4.71 -31.03 -6.11
N ARG A 50 -4.79 -30.30 -4.97
CA ARG A 50 -5.84 -29.29 -4.80
C ARG A 50 -5.31 -27.94 -5.28
N PRO A 51 -5.70 -27.45 -6.47
CA PRO A 51 -5.38 -26.09 -6.85
C PRO A 51 -5.95 -25.16 -5.79
N VAL A 52 -5.12 -24.26 -5.27
CA VAL A 52 -5.53 -23.21 -4.35
C VAL A 52 -6.61 -22.39 -5.06
N GLN A 53 -7.86 -22.67 -4.68
CA GLN A 53 -9.04 -21.98 -5.13
C GLN A 53 -9.03 -20.60 -4.47
N GLY A 54 -8.39 -19.65 -5.15
CA GLY A 54 -8.14 -18.32 -4.61
C GLY A 54 -7.74 -17.29 -5.65
N VAL A 55 -8.05 -17.52 -6.93
CA VAL A 55 -8.14 -16.44 -7.92
C VAL A 55 -9.39 -16.78 -8.72
N ALA A 56 -10.52 -16.20 -8.32
CA ALA A 56 -11.64 -16.10 -9.24
C ALA A 56 -11.06 -15.47 -10.51
N ALA A 57 -11.07 -16.23 -11.60
CA ALA A 57 -10.78 -15.72 -12.94
C ALA A 57 -11.88 -14.69 -13.24
N ILE A 58 -11.70 -13.46 -12.75
CA ILE A 58 -12.48 -12.32 -13.16
C ILE A 58 -12.01 -12.09 -14.59
N ALA A 59 -12.89 -12.41 -15.54
CA ALA A 59 -12.81 -11.99 -16.92
C ALA A 59 -12.81 -10.46 -16.95
N ASN A 60 -11.63 -9.87 -16.73
CA ASN A 60 -11.34 -8.48 -17.00
C ASN A 60 -10.42 -8.48 -18.20
N ASP A 61 -10.78 -7.70 -19.22
CA ASP A 61 -9.98 -7.57 -20.43
C ASP A 61 -8.51 -7.36 -20.07
N LYS A 62 -7.64 -8.17 -20.68
CA LYS A 62 -6.20 -8.02 -20.54
C LYS A 62 -5.83 -6.69 -21.18
N LEU A 63 -5.60 -5.68 -20.35
CA LEU A 63 -5.16 -4.37 -20.78
C LEU A 63 -3.81 -4.50 -21.49
N LYS A 64 -3.60 -3.65 -22.49
CA LYS A 64 -2.32 -3.41 -23.16
C LYS A 64 -1.76 -2.06 -22.69
N LYS A 65 -0.46 -1.83 -22.91
CA LYS A 65 0.18 -0.53 -22.64
C LYS A 65 -0.53 0.63 -23.34
N THR A 66 -1.09 0.39 -24.53
CA THR A 66 -1.84 1.39 -25.32
C THR A 66 -3.13 1.85 -24.65
N ASP A 67 -3.69 1.05 -23.75
CA ASP A 67 -4.94 1.37 -23.04
C ASP A 67 -4.69 2.26 -21.82
N LEU A 68 -3.42 2.50 -21.47
CA LEU A 68 -3.02 3.30 -20.33
C LEU A 68 -3.04 4.79 -20.64
N SER A 69 -3.38 5.56 -19.62
CA SER A 69 -3.36 7.03 -19.64
C SER A 69 -2.42 7.57 -18.56
N PRO A 70 -1.83 8.77 -18.75
CA PRO A 70 -1.06 9.43 -17.71
C PRO A 70 -1.89 9.52 -16.42
N GLY A 71 -1.29 9.12 -15.31
CA GLY A 71 -1.98 9.05 -14.04
C GLY A 71 -2.77 7.76 -13.85
N ASP A 72 -2.62 6.71 -14.66
CA ASP A 72 -3.08 5.38 -14.24
C ASP A 72 -2.18 4.88 -13.08
N ILE A 73 -2.79 4.40 -12.00
CA ILE A 73 -2.08 3.76 -10.89
C ILE A 73 -1.95 2.27 -11.20
N LEU A 74 -0.72 1.79 -11.32
CA LEU A 74 -0.42 0.38 -11.51
C LEU A 74 0.06 -0.20 -10.17
N ILE A 75 -0.53 -1.31 -9.75
CA ILE A 75 -0.17 -2.01 -8.53
C ILE A 75 0.26 -3.44 -8.86
N LEU A 76 1.55 -3.73 -8.64
CA LEU A 76 2.20 -5.00 -8.97
C LEU A 76 1.76 -6.10 -8.01
N LEU A 77 1.39 -7.24 -8.58
CA LEU A 77 1.19 -8.50 -7.87
C LEU A 77 2.51 -9.25 -7.73
N ASP A 78 2.72 -9.81 -6.54
CA ASP A 78 3.77 -10.78 -6.28
C ASP A 78 3.52 -12.04 -7.10
N GLN A 79 4.46 -12.37 -7.98
CA GLN A 79 4.50 -13.60 -8.75
C GLN A 79 5.86 -14.30 -8.48
N PRO A 80 5.93 -15.64 -8.53
CA PRO A 80 7.16 -16.38 -8.20
C PRO A 80 8.42 -15.92 -8.96
N ASP A 81 8.24 -15.37 -10.15
CA ASP A 81 9.28 -14.91 -11.06
C ASP A 81 9.65 -13.42 -10.92
N ASN A 82 9.00 -12.68 -10.00
CA ASN A 82 9.24 -11.25 -9.75
C ASN A 82 9.38 -10.88 -8.25
N THR A 83 9.43 -11.87 -7.35
CA THR A 83 9.55 -11.65 -5.90
C THR A 83 10.96 -11.20 -5.48
N CYS A 84 11.13 -9.92 -5.11
CA CYS A 84 12.35 -9.44 -4.48
C CYS A 84 12.34 -9.61 -2.95
N PHE A 85 13.49 -9.45 -2.27
CA PHE A 85 13.57 -9.53 -0.79
C PHE A 85 12.62 -8.53 -0.11
N THR A 86 12.44 -7.34 -0.69
CA THR A 86 11.50 -6.33 -0.17
C THR A 86 10.04 -6.75 -0.37
N HIS A 87 9.70 -7.43 -1.48
CA HIS A 87 8.37 -8.01 -1.70
C HIS A 87 8.04 -9.06 -0.64
N LYS A 88 9.01 -9.91 -0.27
CA LYS A 88 8.84 -10.90 0.81
C LYS A 88 8.52 -10.24 2.15
N ILE A 89 9.24 -9.16 2.51
CA ILE A 89 8.96 -8.42 3.75
C ILE A 89 7.56 -7.80 3.74
N ILE A 90 7.19 -7.15 2.63
CA ILE A 90 5.87 -6.52 2.47
C ILE A 90 4.77 -7.57 2.61
N LYS A 91 4.91 -8.71 1.92
CA LYS A 91 3.99 -9.84 1.99
C LYS A 91 3.85 -10.38 3.41
N THR A 92 4.95 -10.70 4.07
CA THR A 92 4.94 -11.24 5.45
C THR A 92 4.29 -10.25 6.41
N GLY A 93 4.61 -8.96 6.31
CA GLY A 93 3.97 -7.93 7.14
C GLY A 93 2.47 -7.82 6.88
N GLN A 94 2.05 -7.86 5.62
CA GLN A 94 0.64 -7.73 5.23
C GLN A 94 -0.20 -8.97 5.54
N LEU A 95 0.39 -10.16 5.58
CA LEU A 95 -0.31 -11.42 5.85
C LEU A 95 -0.69 -11.61 7.32
N LEU A 96 -0.13 -10.82 8.23
CA LEU A 96 -0.42 -10.91 9.66
C LEU A 96 -1.63 -10.02 9.99
N PRO A 97 -2.86 -10.57 10.12
CA PRO A 97 -4.08 -9.77 10.30
C PRO A 97 -4.08 -9.04 11.66
N SER A 98 -3.31 -9.55 12.63
CA SER A 98 -3.06 -8.96 13.94
C SER A 98 -2.21 -7.69 13.90
N LEU A 99 -1.45 -7.46 12.82
CA LEU A 99 -0.56 -6.32 12.71
C LEU A 99 -1.15 -5.15 11.92
N SER A 100 -2.21 -5.36 11.13
CA SER A 100 -2.86 -4.25 10.43
C SER A 100 -3.75 -3.44 11.38
N ALA A 101 -3.45 -2.15 11.56
CA ALA A 101 -4.33 -1.23 12.28
C ALA A 101 -5.71 -1.08 11.62
N LEU A 102 -5.79 -1.31 10.29
CA LEU A 102 -7.05 -1.46 9.57
C LEU A 102 -7.47 -2.94 9.58
N ARG A 103 -8.09 -3.39 10.67
CA ARG A 103 -8.59 -4.76 10.83
C ARG A 103 -9.56 -5.19 9.72
N THR A 104 -10.17 -4.23 9.01
CA THR A 104 -11.09 -4.44 7.88
C THR A 104 -10.47 -4.13 6.51
N ASN A 105 -9.14 -4.13 6.40
CA ASN A 105 -8.43 -3.90 5.13
C ASN A 105 -8.75 -5.03 4.12
N LYS A 106 -9.65 -4.73 3.19
CA LYS A 106 -10.04 -5.58 2.04
C LYS A 106 -9.11 -5.47 0.83
N GLY A 107 -7.95 -4.85 1.03
CA GLY A 107 -6.91 -4.77 0.04
C GLY A 107 -6.31 -6.16 -0.25
N ASP A 108 -5.91 -6.42 -1.49
CA ASP A 108 -5.28 -7.68 -1.86
C ASP A 108 -3.87 -7.82 -1.25
N PRO A 109 -3.60 -8.86 -0.43
CA PRO A 109 -2.30 -9.06 0.23
C PRO A 109 -1.19 -9.54 -0.70
N ALA A 110 -1.49 -9.89 -1.95
CA ALA A 110 -0.48 -10.22 -2.96
C ALA A 110 0.16 -8.97 -3.58
N LEU A 111 -0.30 -7.77 -3.24
CA LEU A 111 0.21 -6.52 -3.81
C LEU A 111 1.48 -6.07 -3.10
N VAL A 112 2.54 -5.82 -3.89
CA VAL A 112 3.89 -5.59 -3.35
C VAL A 112 4.52 -4.27 -3.78
N HIS A 113 4.04 -3.66 -4.86
CA HIS A 113 4.60 -2.40 -5.35
C HIS A 113 3.55 -1.56 -6.08
N SER A 114 3.71 -0.24 -6.09
CA SER A 114 2.81 0.68 -6.79
C SER A 114 3.59 1.78 -7.50
N LEU A 115 3.05 2.22 -8.63
CA LEU A 115 3.66 3.21 -9.50
C LEU A 115 2.58 3.99 -10.28
N ILE A 116 2.98 5.09 -10.91
CA ILE A 116 2.12 5.88 -11.80
C ILE A 116 2.60 5.70 -13.23
N TRP A 117 1.68 5.40 -14.15
CA TRP A 117 1.94 5.50 -15.58
C TRP A 117 2.06 6.97 -15.97
N SER A 118 3.19 7.37 -16.55
CA SER A 118 3.47 8.78 -16.82
C SER A 118 3.55 9.14 -18.29
N LYS A 119 3.62 8.15 -19.18
CA LYS A 119 3.78 8.38 -20.61
C LYS A 119 2.48 8.85 -21.26
N THR A 120 2.58 9.87 -22.10
CA THR A 120 1.53 10.27 -23.03
C THR A 120 1.65 9.49 -24.35
N GLN A 121 0.53 9.16 -25.00
CA GLN A 121 0.56 8.43 -26.29
C GLN A 121 1.26 9.21 -27.43
N LYS A 122 1.42 10.53 -27.29
CA LYS A 122 1.93 11.41 -28.34
C LYS A 122 3.44 11.60 -28.32
N ASN A 123 4.10 11.28 -27.20
CA ASN A 123 5.52 11.54 -27.02
C ASN A 123 6.36 10.29 -27.26
N PRO A 124 7.56 10.44 -27.87
CA PRO A 124 8.41 9.32 -28.20
C PRO A 124 8.86 8.59 -26.94
N ASP A 125 8.98 7.28 -27.05
CA ASP A 125 9.51 6.43 -26.00
C ASP A 125 10.93 6.83 -25.62
N LYS A 126 11.19 6.86 -24.31
CA LYS A 126 12.54 6.77 -23.82
C LYS A 126 13.00 5.32 -23.99
N LEU A 127 13.83 5.05 -24.99
CA LEU A 127 14.27 3.68 -25.33
C LEU A 127 15.51 3.21 -24.56
N GLU A 128 16.15 4.09 -23.78
CA GLU A 128 17.34 3.78 -22.99
C GLU A 128 17.47 4.71 -21.78
N ALA A 129 18.26 4.34 -20.76
CA ALA A 129 18.33 5.05 -19.47
C ALA A 129 18.69 6.55 -19.56
N ASN A 130 19.53 6.94 -20.53
CA ASN A 130 19.94 8.32 -20.79
C ASN A 130 19.37 8.89 -22.10
N GLY A 131 18.42 8.16 -22.70
CA GLY A 131 17.83 8.50 -23.99
C GLY A 131 16.89 9.69 -23.91
N LYS A 132 16.63 10.30 -25.07
CA LYS A 132 15.55 11.27 -25.25
C LYS A 132 14.21 10.54 -25.26
N GLY A 133 13.16 11.18 -24.75
CA GLY A 133 11.81 10.62 -24.72
C GLY A 133 11.17 10.67 -23.33
N GLU A 134 9.89 10.29 -23.27
CA GLU A 134 9.15 10.22 -22.01
C GLU A 134 9.32 8.86 -21.34
N PRO A 135 9.52 8.82 -20.00
CA PRO A 135 9.50 7.59 -19.24
C PRO A 135 8.07 7.00 -19.20
N GLU A 136 7.97 5.67 -19.29
CA GLU A 136 6.69 4.95 -19.15
C GLU A 136 6.07 5.18 -17.78
N ILE A 137 6.90 5.17 -16.75
CA ILE A 137 6.46 5.20 -15.36
C ILE A 137 7.24 6.19 -14.50
N VAL A 138 6.63 6.54 -13.38
CA VAL A 138 7.30 7.15 -12.21
C VAL A 138 7.01 6.33 -10.97
N GLN A 139 8.03 6.08 -10.16
CA GLN A 139 7.93 5.24 -8.99
C GLN A 139 8.96 5.55 -7.92
N MET A 140 8.72 5.04 -6.73
CA MET A 140 9.69 5.02 -5.64
C MET A 140 10.20 3.58 -5.45
N ARG A 141 11.41 3.29 -5.92
CA ARG A 141 11.95 1.92 -5.97
C ARG A 141 12.76 1.61 -4.72
N GLY A 142 12.53 0.43 -4.14
CA GLY A 142 13.42 -0.18 -3.16
C GLY A 142 14.43 -1.10 -3.86
N GLY A 143 15.66 -1.21 -3.36
CA GLY A 143 16.70 -2.09 -3.93
C GLY A 143 18.06 -1.41 -4.02
N ASN A 144 18.78 -1.64 -5.12
CA ASN A 144 20.11 -1.04 -5.41
C ASN A 144 20.00 0.45 -5.74
N GLN A 145 18.85 0.87 -6.29
CA GLN A 145 18.48 2.28 -6.43
C GLN A 145 17.40 2.58 -5.40
N GLN A 146 17.73 3.43 -4.42
CA GLN A 146 16.87 3.77 -3.28
C GLN A 146 16.33 5.19 -3.42
N SER A 147 15.68 5.48 -4.54
CA SER A 147 15.15 6.81 -4.83
C SER A 147 13.88 6.79 -5.67
N SER A 148 13.30 7.97 -5.84
CA SER A 148 12.39 8.26 -6.95
C SER A 148 13.10 8.00 -8.28
N LEU A 149 12.33 7.50 -9.26
CA LEU A 149 12.83 7.02 -10.53
C LEU A 149 11.73 7.18 -11.59
N SER A 150 12.14 7.56 -12.80
CA SER A 150 11.35 7.44 -14.00
C SER A 150 12.07 6.57 -15.03
N GLY A 151 11.34 5.68 -15.70
CA GLY A 151 11.94 4.62 -16.53
C GLY A 151 10.91 3.73 -17.22
N PRO A 152 11.31 2.52 -17.65
CA PRO A 152 10.43 1.57 -18.30
C PRO A 152 9.60 0.83 -17.24
N VAL A 153 8.40 0.38 -17.62
CA VAL A 153 7.64 -0.50 -16.74
C VAL A 153 8.31 -1.87 -16.68
N GLN A 154 8.32 -2.49 -15.50
CA GLN A 154 8.91 -3.81 -15.29
C GLN A 154 7.95 -4.90 -15.74
N LYS A 155 8.50 -6.08 -16.08
CA LYS A 155 7.68 -7.28 -16.29
C LYS A 155 6.86 -7.61 -15.04
N GLY A 156 5.65 -8.11 -15.23
CA GLY A 156 4.79 -8.51 -14.13
C GLY A 156 3.30 -8.35 -14.43
N LEU A 157 2.49 -8.76 -13.47
CA LEU A 157 1.03 -8.59 -13.51
C LEU A 157 0.62 -7.44 -12.60
N TYR A 158 -0.11 -6.48 -13.16
CA TYR A 158 -0.54 -5.26 -12.48
C TYR A 158 -2.06 -5.16 -12.42
N LYS A 159 -2.60 -4.70 -11.29
CA LYS A 159 -3.93 -4.09 -11.23
C LYS A 159 -3.83 -2.64 -11.63
N VAL A 160 -4.75 -2.17 -12.48
CA VAL A 160 -4.76 -0.80 -12.98
C VAL A 160 -5.98 -0.05 -12.48
N TYR A 161 -5.76 1.09 -11.84
CA TYR A 161 -6.80 2.03 -11.42
C TYR A 161 -6.64 3.36 -12.14
N SER A 162 -7.68 3.83 -12.83
CA SER A 162 -7.72 5.12 -13.52
C SER A 162 -8.34 6.17 -12.60
N PRO A 163 -7.79 7.40 -12.49
CA PRO A 163 -8.54 8.51 -11.96
C PRO A 163 -9.69 8.85 -12.93
N LYS A 164 -10.86 9.18 -12.40
CA LYS A 164 -12.00 9.66 -13.20
C LYS A 164 -11.76 11.07 -13.73
N ASP A 165 -11.08 11.90 -12.93
CA ASP A 165 -10.62 13.21 -13.36
C ASP A 165 -9.27 13.07 -14.08
N LYS A 166 -9.29 13.26 -15.40
CA LYS A 166 -8.09 13.20 -16.22
C LYS A 166 -7.05 14.25 -15.82
N ASN A 167 -7.48 15.46 -15.46
CA ASN A 167 -6.55 16.52 -15.06
C ASN A 167 -5.80 16.14 -13.79
N LEU A 168 -6.50 15.55 -12.82
CA LEU A 168 -5.86 15.00 -11.62
C LEU A 168 -4.77 13.97 -11.96
N GLY A 169 -5.07 13.05 -12.87
CA GLY A 169 -4.12 12.03 -13.34
C GLY A 169 -2.90 12.63 -14.04
N ASP A 170 -3.13 13.51 -15.02
CA ASP A 170 -2.07 14.17 -15.78
C ASP A 170 -1.13 14.96 -14.85
N TRP A 171 -1.68 15.72 -13.90
CA TRP A 171 -0.87 16.48 -12.94
C TRP A 171 -0.10 15.57 -11.97
N ALA A 172 -0.70 14.48 -11.50
CA ALA A 172 0.00 13.53 -10.63
C ALA A 172 1.19 12.87 -11.34
N ALA A 173 1.02 12.50 -12.62
CA ALA A 173 2.10 11.98 -13.46
C ALA A 173 3.24 13.00 -13.64
N GLN A 174 2.91 14.25 -13.98
CA GLN A 174 3.91 15.32 -14.15
C GLN A 174 4.67 15.62 -12.86
N ILE A 175 3.97 15.75 -11.73
CA ILE A 175 4.58 15.96 -10.42
C ILE A 175 5.51 14.80 -10.08
N GLY A 176 5.06 13.56 -10.30
CA GLY A 176 5.90 12.37 -10.09
C GLY A 176 7.15 12.37 -10.97
N GLN A 177 7.06 12.84 -12.22
CA GLN A 177 8.21 12.98 -13.11
C GLN A 177 9.20 14.02 -12.56
N MET A 178 8.71 15.19 -12.15
CA MET A 178 9.55 16.26 -11.58
C MET A 178 10.27 15.80 -10.31
N TRP A 179 9.56 15.13 -9.40
CA TRP A 179 10.16 14.59 -8.17
C TRP A 179 11.14 13.44 -8.40
N SER A 180 11.09 12.81 -9.58
CA SER A 180 11.98 11.73 -9.97
C SER A 180 13.20 12.21 -10.77
N ALA A 181 13.14 13.42 -11.35
CA ALA A 181 14.17 13.94 -12.23
C ALA A 181 15.56 13.97 -11.58
N ASP A 182 15.65 14.49 -10.35
CA ASP A 182 16.92 14.61 -9.63
C ASP A 182 17.26 13.36 -8.79
N LYS A 183 16.36 12.38 -8.70
CA LYS A 183 16.52 11.18 -7.85
C LYS A 183 16.84 11.48 -6.37
N LYS A 184 16.40 12.64 -5.86
CA LYS A 184 16.75 13.12 -4.51
C LYS A 184 15.78 12.71 -3.41
N VAL A 185 14.60 12.18 -3.75
CA VAL A 185 13.68 11.67 -2.73
C VAL A 185 14.17 10.28 -2.32
N PRO A 186 14.67 10.07 -1.08
CA PRO A 186 15.26 8.80 -0.71
C PRO A 186 14.17 7.76 -0.41
N TYR A 187 14.48 6.49 -0.66
CA TYR A 187 13.61 5.39 -0.24
C TYR A 187 13.69 5.16 1.27
N SER A 188 12.56 4.96 1.93
CA SER A 188 12.50 4.65 3.36
C SER A 188 11.95 3.25 3.62
N LYS A 189 12.86 2.29 3.83
CA LYS A 189 12.52 0.91 4.24
C LYS A 189 11.74 0.89 5.56
N LEU A 190 12.18 1.70 6.52
CA LEU A 190 11.52 1.80 7.83
C LEU A 190 10.07 2.27 7.70
N LYS A 191 9.82 3.37 6.96
CA LYS A 191 8.45 3.84 6.72
C LYS A 191 7.62 2.82 5.94
N CYS A 192 8.21 2.15 4.96
CA CYS A 192 7.54 1.08 4.20
C CYS A 192 7.03 -0.03 5.12
N VAL A 193 7.88 -0.57 6.00
CA VAL A 193 7.49 -1.62 6.96
C VAL A 193 6.44 -1.11 7.95
N LEU A 194 6.65 0.08 8.52
CA LEU A 194 5.71 0.67 9.48
C LEU A 194 4.35 1.00 8.85
N SER A 195 4.30 1.28 7.55
CA SER A 195 3.04 1.61 6.87
C SER A 195 2.01 0.48 6.89
N VAL A 196 2.45 -0.77 7.06
CA VAL A 196 1.56 -1.94 7.14
C VAL A 196 0.74 -1.93 8.44
N VAL A 197 1.34 -1.40 9.51
CA VAL A 197 0.79 -1.44 10.88
C VAL A 197 0.25 -0.10 11.34
N ARG A 198 0.54 0.99 10.62
CA ARG A 198 0.08 2.34 10.97
C ARG A 198 -1.36 2.58 10.53
N ASN A 199 -2.05 3.45 11.27
CA ASN A 199 -3.37 3.93 10.89
C ASN A 199 -3.22 4.99 9.79
N SER A 200 -3.81 4.73 8.63
CA SER A 200 -3.77 5.59 7.44
C SER A 200 -4.81 6.72 7.46
N GLY A 201 -5.51 6.94 8.56
CA GLY A 201 -6.54 7.97 8.67
C GLY A 201 -5.97 9.39 8.50
N PHE A 202 -6.71 10.25 7.78
CA PHE A 202 -6.31 11.62 7.46
C PHE A 202 -6.47 12.59 8.64
N LYS A 203 -5.69 12.36 9.69
CA LYS A 203 -5.61 13.22 10.89
C LYS A 203 -4.74 14.44 10.61
N SER A 204 -4.50 15.27 11.64
CA SER A 204 -3.68 16.50 11.54
C SER A 204 -2.32 16.26 10.87
N GLY A 205 -1.64 15.15 11.18
CA GLY A 205 -0.38 14.77 10.55
C GLY A 205 -0.48 14.54 9.04
N GLY A 206 -1.44 13.72 8.60
CA GLY A 206 -1.68 13.44 7.17
C GLY A 206 -2.11 14.70 6.41
N LYS A 207 -2.97 15.54 7.02
CA LYS A 207 -3.36 16.84 6.44
C LYS A 207 -2.15 17.75 6.25
N ALA A 208 -1.34 17.93 7.29
CA ALA A 208 -0.14 18.78 7.23
C ALA A 208 0.88 18.27 6.21
N ALA A 209 1.01 16.94 6.06
CA ALA A 209 1.86 16.34 5.03
C ALA A 209 1.32 16.65 3.61
N SER A 210 0.02 16.48 3.39
CA SER A 210 -0.65 16.82 2.12
C SER A 210 -0.48 18.30 1.73
N GLU A 211 -0.59 19.24 2.68
CA GLU A 211 -0.32 20.66 2.40
C GLU A 211 1.13 20.88 1.95
N LYS A 212 2.10 20.20 2.58
CA LYS A 212 3.51 20.28 2.18
C LYS A 212 3.75 19.73 0.78
N TYR A 213 3.08 18.65 0.40
CA TYR A 213 3.17 18.10 -0.95
C TYR A 213 2.63 19.09 -1.98
N GLY A 214 1.46 19.68 -1.72
CA GLY A 214 0.88 20.72 -2.57
C GLY A 214 1.76 21.97 -2.72
N ALA A 215 2.47 22.38 -1.67
CA ALA A 215 3.42 23.50 -1.76
C ALA A 215 4.60 23.19 -2.70
N GLN A 216 5.04 21.93 -2.77
CA GLN A 216 6.28 21.49 -3.42
C GLN A 216 6.06 20.72 -4.73
N ALA A 217 4.84 20.76 -5.29
CA ALA A 217 4.45 19.95 -6.44
C ALA A 217 5.39 20.09 -7.67
N PHE A 218 5.94 21.29 -7.88
CA PHE A 218 6.82 21.61 -9.02
C PHE A 218 8.27 21.85 -8.60
N GLU A 219 8.68 21.33 -7.45
CA GLU A 219 10.08 21.32 -7.03
C GLU A 219 10.74 20.02 -7.49
N ASN A 220 11.88 20.09 -8.19
CA ASN A 220 12.64 18.88 -8.56
C ASN A 220 13.24 18.16 -7.35
N SER A 221 13.34 18.86 -6.21
CA SER A 221 13.93 18.38 -4.96
C SER A 221 12.96 18.59 -3.78
N PRO A 222 11.78 17.95 -3.79
CA PRO A 222 10.82 18.16 -2.72
C PRO A 222 11.41 17.63 -1.40
N ARG A 223 11.14 18.33 -0.30
CA ARG A 223 11.61 18.04 1.06
C ARG A 223 10.84 16.88 1.70
N ILE A 224 10.75 15.77 0.97
CA ILE A 224 10.16 14.52 1.44
C ILE A 224 11.26 13.70 2.14
N ARG A 225 11.18 13.63 3.47
CA ARG A 225 12.14 12.89 4.32
C ARG A 225 11.87 11.39 4.25
N GLY A 226 12.18 10.79 3.11
CA GLY A 226 11.99 9.36 2.87
C GLY A 226 10.57 9.01 2.44
N ALA A 227 10.45 8.29 1.33
CA ALA A 227 9.19 7.75 0.82
C ALA A 227 9.31 6.27 0.43
N PHE A 228 8.18 5.63 0.21
CA PHE A 228 8.07 4.28 -0.36
C PHE A 228 7.00 4.30 -1.46
N CYS A 229 6.81 3.19 -2.18
CA CYS A 229 6.01 3.15 -3.41
C CYS A 229 4.62 3.80 -3.29
N SER A 230 3.76 3.33 -2.38
CA SER A 230 2.40 3.87 -2.22
C SER A 230 2.35 5.25 -1.57
N HIS A 231 3.33 5.58 -0.71
CA HIS A 231 3.48 6.96 -0.20
C HIS A 231 3.77 7.92 -1.34
N PHE A 232 4.72 7.60 -2.22
CA PHE A 232 5.06 8.45 -3.36
C PHE A 232 3.88 8.67 -4.30
N VAL A 233 3.15 7.59 -4.64
CA VAL A 233 1.92 7.66 -5.44
C VAL A 233 0.92 8.63 -4.79
N LEU A 234 0.51 8.38 -3.54
CA LEU A 234 -0.48 9.21 -2.85
C LEU A 234 -0.03 10.66 -2.68
N ALA A 235 1.25 10.90 -2.37
CA ALA A 235 1.80 12.24 -2.24
C ALA A 235 1.70 13.02 -3.56
N ALA A 236 1.95 12.37 -4.70
CA ALA A 236 1.82 13.00 -6.01
C ALA A 236 0.36 13.36 -6.33
N TYR A 237 -0.61 12.47 -6.08
CA TYR A 237 -2.03 12.81 -6.25
C TYR A 237 -2.52 13.88 -5.28
N GLN A 238 -2.07 13.84 -4.02
CA GLN A 238 -2.42 14.87 -3.05
C GLN A 238 -1.86 16.24 -3.45
N ALA A 239 -0.62 16.27 -3.97
CA ALA A 239 -0.04 17.48 -4.53
C ALA A 239 -0.82 17.97 -5.76
N ALA A 240 -1.15 17.07 -6.69
CA ALA A 240 -1.94 17.37 -7.89
C ALA A 240 -3.30 17.96 -7.53
N ALA A 241 -4.05 17.28 -6.65
CA ALA A 241 -5.35 17.73 -6.18
C ALA A 241 -5.31 19.14 -5.59
N LYS A 242 -4.28 19.43 -4.78
CA LYS A 242 -4.04 20.76 -4.22
C LYS A 242 -3.72 21.80 -5.28
N LYS A 243 -2.95 21.44 -6.31
CA LYS A 243 -2.58 22.37 -7.40
C LYS A 243 -3.76 22.74 -8.29
N ILE A 244 -4.65 21.78 -8.57
CA ILE A 244 -5.84 22.03 -9.40
C ILE A 244 -7.06 22.48 -8.60
N GLY A 245 -6.93 22.63 -7.28
CA GLY A 245 -7.99 23.16 -6.42
C GLY A 245 -9.14 22.19 -6.14
N ILE A 246 -8.94 20.87 -6.31
CA ILE A 246 -9.98 19.88 -5.97
C ILE A 246 -9.87 19.45 -4.50
N PRO A 247 -11.00 19.12 -3.83
CA PRO A 247 -10.98 18.64 -2.46
C PRO A 247 -10.27 17.29 -2.31
N ILE A 248 -9.42 17.18 -1.28
CA ILE A 248 -8.85 15.89 -0.86
C ILE A 248 -9.97 15.03 -0.25
N SER A 249 -10.42 14.04 -1.02
CA SER A 249 -11.55 13.16 -0.70
C SER A 249 -11.23 11.71 -1.08
N GLY A 250 -12.13 10.78 -0.76
CA GLY A 250 -12.02 9.37 -1.18
C GLY A 250 -10.66 8.74 -0.83
N ALA A 251 -10.02 8.12 -1.82
CA ALA A 251 -8.74 7.45 -1.71
C ALA A 251 -7.57 8.42 -1.43
N LEU A 252 -7.74 9.71 -1.71
CA LEU A 252 -6.74 10.73 -1.42
C LEU A 252 -6.81 11.23 0.02
N LYS A 253 -7.94 11.04 0.72
CA LYS A 253 -8.13 11.47 2.12
C LYS A 253 -7.55 10.46 3.10
N VAL A 254 -6.25 10.24 3.00
CA VAL A 254 -5.46 9.30 3.80
C VAL A 254 -4.08 9.87 4.13
N ASP A 255 -3.46 9.42 5.21
CA ASP A 255 -2.06 9.72 5.51
C ASP A 255 -1.16 8.90 4.56
N ALA A 256 -0.61 9.56 3.54
CA ALA A 256 0.24 8.93 2.55
C ALA A 256 1.47 8.24 3.19
N GLU A 257 2.03 8.80 4.27
CA GLU A 257 3.20 8.21 4.96
C GLU A 257 2.87 6.94 5.73
N ALA A 258 1.58 6.70 5.98
CA ALA A 258 1.06 5.57 6.74
C ALA A 258 0.20 4.63 5.87
N THR A 259 0.24 4.76 4.55
CA THR A 259 -0.60 3.95 3.65
C THR A 259 0.24 2.95 2.87
N SER A 260 0.20 1.68 3.29
CA SER A 260 0.83 0.57 2.55
C SER A 260 0.18 0.34 1.17
N VAL A 261 0.83 -0.41 0.29
CA VAL A 261 0.29 -0.72 -1.05
C VAL A 261 -1.04 -1.50 -1.01
N ARG A 262 -1.18 -2.45 -0.08
CA ARG A 262 -2.45 -3.15 0.18
C ARG A 262 -3.53 -2.16 0.62
N THR A 263 -3.16 -1.26 1.53
CA THR A 263 -4.09 -0.23 2.03
C THR A 263 -4.47 0.78 0.95
N LEU A 264 -3.56 1.15 0.05
CA LEU A 264 -3.85 1.97 -1.12
C LEU A 264 -4.93 1.30 -1.98
N GLU A 265 -4.77 0.02 -2.34
CA GLU A 265 -5.76 -0.69 -3.14
C GLU A 265 -7.12 -0.81 -2.43
N HIS A 266 -7.13 -1.00 -1.11
CA HIS A 266 -8.35 -0.95 -0.31
C HIS A 266 -9.13 0.36 -0.47
N TYR A 267 -8.42 1.49 -0.44
CA TYR A 267 -9.04 2.80 -0.57
C TYR A 267 -9.48 3.09 -2.01
N LEU A 268 -8.69 2.69 -3.01
CA LEU A 268 -9.07 2.80 -4.42
C LEU A 268 -10.35 2.03 -4.72
N LYS A 269 -10.50 0.80 -4.21
CA LYS A 269 -11.74 0.00 -4.33
C LYS A 269 -12.97 0.65 -3.69
N LYS A 270 -12.77 1.44 -2.64
CA LYS A 270 -13.86 2.10 -1.92
C LYS A 270 -14.23 3.45 -2.52
N ASP A 271 -13.37 4.03 -3.34
CA ASP A 271 -13.53 5.36 -3.90
C ASP A 271 -14.10 5.30 -5.32
N ASP A 272 -15.36 4.88 -5.41
CA ASP A 272 -16.09 4.74 -6.68
C ASP A 272 -16.36 6.08 -7.39
N GLN A 273 -16.11 7.22 -6.75
CA GLN A 273 -16.21 8.55 -7.34
C GLN A 273 -14.86 9.07 -7.84
N GLY A 274 -13.75 8.64 -7.24
CA GLY A 274 -12.42 9.12 -7.59
C GLY A 274 -11.70 8.26 -8.63
N PHE A 275 -11.86 6.93 -8.55
CA PHE A 275 -11.07 5.99 -9.35
C PHE A 275 -11.92 4.83 -9.89
N ASP A 276 -11.62 4.41 -11.13
CA ASP A 276 -12.18 3.20 -11.74
C ASP A 276 -11.11 2.10 -11.81
N PHE A 277 -11.50 0.87 -11.49
CA PHE A 277 -10.66 -0.29 -11.77
C PHE A 277 -10.75 -0.62 -13.28
N LYS A 278 -9.65 -0.40 -14.02
CA LYS A 278 -9.61 -0.66 -15.47
C LYS A 278 -9.43 -2.13 -15.81
N GLY A 279 -8.85 -2.91 -14.91
CA GLY A 279 -8.55 -4.32 -15.13
C GLY A 279 -7.10 -4.67 -14.84
N TYR A 280 -6.62 -5.72 -15.52
CA TYR A 280 -5.29 -6.28 -15.31
C TYR A 280 -4.41 -6.06 -16.52
N LEU A 281 -3.19 -5.60 -16.27
CA LEU A 281 -2.14 -5.41 -17.28
C LEU A 281 -1.03 -6.43 -17.03
N LYS A 282 -0.74 -7.26 -18.01
CA LYS A 282 0.44 -8.14 -18.01
C LYS A 282 1.51 -7.51 -18.89
N ILE A 283 2.69 -7.30 -18.31
CA ILE A 283 3.89 -6.89 -19.04
C ILE A 283 4.78 -8.13 -19.17
N GLU A 284 4.96 -8.60 -20.40
CA GLU A 284 5.86 -9.70 -20.70
C GLU A 284 7.32 -9.19 -20.84
N PRO A 285 8.33 -10.07 -20.71
CA PRO A 285 9.73 -9.66 -20.84
C PRO A 285 10.05 -8.90 -22.14
N GLU A 286 9.45 -9.30 -23.25
CA GLU A 286 9.57 -8.68 -24.57
C GLU A 286 8.94 -7.29 -24.67
N ASP A 287 8.00 -6.97 -23.77
CA ASP A 287 7.35 -5.66 -23.73
C ASP A 287 8.20 -4.62 -22.96
N VAL A 288 9.25 -5.05 -22.25
CA VAL A 288 10.11 -4.15 -21.46
C VAL A 288 11.09 -3.43 -22.39
N LEU A 289 11.02 -2.08 -22.43
CA LEU A 289 11.81 -1.29 -23.37
C LEU A 289 13.33 -1.44 -23.17
N TYR A 290 13.78 -1.43 -21.92
CA TYR A 290 15.18 -1.63 -21.55
C TYR A 290 15.30 -2.09 -20.10
N GLN A 291 16.42 -2.73 -19.76
CA GLN A 291 16.74 -3.08 -18.39
C GLN A 291 17.45 -1.89 -17.72
N GLU A 292 17.08 -1.61 -16.46
CA GLU A 292 17.72 -0.60 -15.60
C GLU A 292 18.91 -1.15 -14.82
#